data_AF-A0A8J4S2B3-F1
#
_entry.id   AF-A0A8J4S2B3-F1
#
_cell.length_a   1.000
_cell.length_b   1.000
_cell.length_c   1.000
_cell.angle_alpha   90.00
_cell.angle_beta   90.00
_cell.angle_gamma   90.00
#
_symmetry.space_group_name_H-M   'P 1'
#
loop_
_entity.id
_entity.type
_entity.pdbx_description
1 polymer ?
#
loop_
_entity_poly.entity_id
_entity_poly.type
_entity_poly.pdbx_seq_one_letter_code
_entity_poly.pdbx_strand_id
1 'polypeptide(L)'
;MEKPVDMVSCLVRRKPGTPPRISVEPEDEDEAFAAVPVEQMSVRGVFLLSMAIVSFAAFTLFALSDVLQGETHAAAQWALLLAVPATSAAAWFPISISHAPQGVIRIKSSMPPPTPDSPAPSFSPGSSLLTRLARRYRRNHMFAIYQSVGWTLYGLFVALQLACFEPQNVCTLLFCQPGIHSVQAGAAFIAEVLIISSVLTLERRRDRNRQRRKDRFVVQLNNFNNMLLLVGATLLALVSEYSRAFPNPSGSSVGYSMAAGLGSLALFVTALLNTYGLGGVLSTKDGWNFYQPFMGGARFVLFQKVSWTCFGAGTALQLLYLISLVVVELELFMGAMAVAGSFFVVAEIGMMMSLLVFKKATWSPKIGEQANNAL
;
A
#
# COMPACT_ATOMS: atom_id res chain seq x y z
N MET A 1 69.30 -36.32 27.90
CA MET A 1 69.58 -35.27 26.90
C MET A 1 69.33 -35.92 25.56
N GLU A 2 68.32 -35.63 24.74
CA GLU A 2 67.34 -34.56 24.65
C GLU A 2 66.00 -35.18 24.17
N LYS A 3 64.88 -34.58 24.56
CA LYS A 3 63.62 -34.58 23.79
C LYS A 3 63.59 -33.24 23.03
N PRO A 4 62.89 -33.05 21.89
CA PRO A 4 61.46 -33.39 21.77
C PRO A 4 60.84 -33.69 20.37
N VAL A 5 59.69 -34.38 20.43
CA VAL A 5 58.37 -34.09 19.78
C VAL A 5 58.26 -34.18 18.26
N ASP A 6 57.18 -34.64 17.62
CA ASP A 6 56.00 -35.51 17.82
C ASP A 6 55.22 -35.31 16.51
N MET A 7 54.55 -36.34 15.97
CA MET A 7 53.11 -36.27 15.66
C MET A 7 52.66 -37.50 14.88
N VAL A 8 51.96 -38.36 15.60
CA VAL A 8 51.01 -39.33 15.09
C VAL A 8 49.77 -38.57 14.61
N SER A 9 49.27 -38.86 13.41
CA SER A 9 47.81 -38.80 13.19
C SER A 9 47.36 -39.84 12.17
N CYS A 10 46.39 -40.63 12.61
CA CYS A 10 45.87 -41.84 12.00
C CYS A 10 44.78 -41.48 10.97
N LEU A 11 44.85 -42.10 9.79
CA LEU A 11 43.87 -41.99 8.70
C LEU A 11 42.51 -42.57 9.13
N VAL A 12 41.49 -41.71 9.27
CA VAL A 12 40.09 -42.12 9.41
C VAL A 12 39.37 -42.00 8.06
N ARG A 13 39.05 -43.16 7.49
CA ARG A 13 38.30 -43.39 6.25
C ARG A 13 36.84 -42.93 6.40
N ARG A 14 36.42 -41.82 5.77
CA ARG A 14 35.01 -41.41 5.65
C ARG A 14 34.30 -42.20 4.53
N LYS A 15 33.12 -42.74 4.85
CA LYS A 15 32.17 -43.38 3.89
C LYS A 15 31.66 -42.37 2.85
N PRO A 16 31.38 -42.79 1.59
CA PRO A 16 30.78 -41.93 0.59
C PRO A 16 29.32 -41.61 0.96
N GLY A 17 29.02 -40.31 1.04
CA GLY A 17 27.69 -39.79 1.35
C GLY A 17 26.74 -39.90 0.17
N THR A 18 25.50 -40.25 0.50
CA THR A 18 24.29 -40.24 -0.34
C THR A 18 24.18 -38.92 -1.14
N PRO A 19 23.76 -38.94 -2.43
CA PRO A 19 23.56 -37.70 -3.19
C PRO A 19 22.47 -36.84 -2.54
N PRO A 20 22.57 -35.50 -2.62
CA PRO A 20 21.60 -34.62 -1.99
C PRO A 20 20.24 -34.79 -2.69
N ARG A 21 19.23 -35.21 -1.91
CA ARG A 21 17.82 -35.04 -2.29
C ARG A 21 17.62 -33.56 -2.56
N ILE A 22 17.20 -33.24 -3.78
CA ILE A 22 16.54 -31.98 -4.10
C ILE A 22 15.21 -32.02 -3.33
N SER A 23 15.22 -31.48 -2.11
CA SER A 23 13.99 -31.17 -1.38
C SER A 23 13.36 -29.96 -2.08
N VAL A 24 12.52 -30.24 -3.08
CA VAL A 24 11.41 -29.35 -3.38
C VAL A 24 10.50 -29.48 -2.16
N GLU A 25 10.58 -28.55 -1.20
CA GLU A 25 9.56 -28.41 -0.16
C GLU A 25 8.23 -28.11 -0.88
N PRO A 26 7.24 -29.01 -0.82
CA PRO A 26 5.94 -28.78 -1.44
C PRO A 26 5.01 -27.94 -0.56
N GLU A 27 5.47 -27.47 0.61
CA GLU A 27 4.58 -26.98 1.68
C GLU A 27 4.17 -25.49 1.59
N ASP A 28 4.79 -24.68 0.72
CA ASP A 28 4.53 -23.23 0.68
C ASP A 28 3.39 -22.80 -0.29
N GLU A 29 3.00 -23.64 -1.26
CA GLU A 29 2.01 -23.24 -2.29
C GLU A 29 0.57 -23.27 -1.74
N ASP A 30 0.19 -24.26 -0.94
CA ASP A 30 -1.16 -24.38 -0.37
C ASP A 30 -1.39 -23.41 0.82
N GLU A 31 -0.32 -23.05 1.53
CA GLU A 31 -0.41 -22.14 2.67
C GLU A 31 -0.55 -20.67 2.26
N ALA A 32 -0.10 -20.30 1.05
CA ALA A 32 -0.18 -18.92 0.54
C ALA A 32 -1.63 -18.42 0.34
N PHE A 33 -2.58 -19.34 0.14
CA PHE A 33 -3.99 -19.03 -0.14
C PHE A 33 -4.91 -19.12 1.08
N ALA A 34 -4.42 -19.58 2.23
CA ALA A 34 -5.26 -19.68 3.43
C ALA A 34 -5.60 -18.29 4.00
N ALA A 35 -6.89 -17.95 4.00
CA ALA A 35 -7.41 -16.73 4.62
C ALA A 35 -7.14 -16.75 6.14
N VAL A 36 -6.70 -15.62 6.70
CA VAL A 36 -6.47 -15.50 8.15
C VAL A 36 -7.83 -15.36 8.85
N PRO A 37 -8.16 -16.20 9.86
CA PRO A 37 -9.41 -16.08 10.60
C PRO A 37 -9.49 -14.72 11.32
N VAL A 38 -10.64 -14.04 11.21
CA VAL A 38 -10.89 -12.70 11.79
C VAL A 38 -10.73 -12.69 13.32
N GLU A 39 -10.97 -13.82 13.99
CA GLU A 39 -10.92 -13.97 15.45
C GLU A 39 -9.53 -13.75 16.09
N GLN A 40 -8.46 -13.59 15.29
CA GLN A 40 -7.11 -13.32 15.78
C GLN A 40 -6.51 -11.98 15.31
N MET A 41 -7.34 -11.06 14.79
CA MET A 41 -6.84 -9.75 14.34
C MET A 41 -6.39 -8.87 15.50
N SER A 42 -5.29 -8.13 15.30
CA SER A 42 -4.86 -7.11 16.26
C SER A 42 -5.87 -5.96 16.27
N VAL A 43 -6.10 -5.34 17.43
CA VAL A 43 -7.00 -4.16 17.56
C VAL A 43 -6.64 -3.07 16.55
N ARG A 44 -5.36 -2.89 16.27
CA ARG A 44 -4.86 -1.92 15.29
C ARG A 44 -5.15 -2.34 13.86
N GLY A 45 -5.02 -3.62 13.52
CA GLY A 45 -5.42 -4.15 12.21
C GLY A 45 -6.91 -3.98 11.94
N VAL A 46 -7.75 -4.25 12.95
CA VAL A 46 -9.20 -4.01 12.88
C VAL A 46 -9.48 -2.52 12.67
N PHE A 47 -8.83 -1.64 13.45
CA PHE A 47 -8.96 -0.20 13.28
C PHE A 47 -8.59 0.25 11.85
N LEU A 48 -7.46 -0.18 11.31
CA LEU A 48 -7.03 0.18 9.95
C LEU A 48 -8.00 -0.33 8.88
N LEU A 49 -8.52 -1.54 9.04
CA LEU A 49 -9.54 -2.09 8.14
C LEU A 49 -10.84 -1.27 8.20
N SER A 50 -11.30 -0.91 9.40
CA SER A 50 -12.48 -0.06 9.58
C SER A 50 -12.27 1.32 8.93
N MET A 51 -11.11 1.94 9.12
CA MET A 51 -10.79 3.23 8.49
C MET A 51 -10.78 3.13 6.95
N ALA A 52 -10.24 2.04 6.39
CA ALA A 52 -10.29 1.80 4.95
C ALA A 52 -11.72 1.71 4.41
N ILE A 53 -12.59 0.94 5.09
CA ILE A 53 -13.98 0.75 4.68
C ILE A 53 -14.77 2.07 4.80
N VAL A 54 -14.64 2.77 5.93
CA VAL A 54 -15.33 4.05 6.17
C VAL A 54 -14.88 5.09 5.15
N SER A 55 -13.59 5.17 4.86
CA SER A 55 -13.05 6.14 3.91
C SER A 55 -13.45 5.81 2.47
N PHE A 56 -13.50 4.53 2.11
CA PHE A 56 -14.04 4.10 0.81
C PHE A 56 -15.53 4.43 0.69
N ALA A 57 -16.34 4.14 1.71
CA ALA A 57 -17.76 4.48 1.72
C ALA A 57 -17.96 6.00 1.58
N ALA A 58 -17.24 6.80 2.37
CA ALA A 58 -17.28 8.25 2.29
C ALA A 58 -16.82 8.77 0.90
N PHE A 59 -15.75 8.21 0.36
CA PHE A 59 -15.31 8.48 -1.01
C PHE A 59 -16.40 8.18 -2.04
N THR A 60 -17.06 7.02 -1.97
CA THR A 60 -18.12 6.68 -2.93
C THR A 60 -19.32 7.61 -2.84
N LEU A 61 -19.74 7.95 -1.62
CA LEU A 61 -20.84 8.88 -1.40
C LEU A 61 -20.49 10.30 -1.87
N PHE A 62 -19.26 10.75 -1.64
CA PHE A 62 -18.80 12.07 -2.09
C PHE A 62 -18.59 12.12 -3.60
N ALA A 63 -18.07 11.06 -4.22
CA ALA A 63 -17.87 10.98 -5.66
C ALA A 63 -19.21 10.88 -6.43
N LEU A 64 -20.24 10.31 -5.79
CA LEU A 64 -21.59 10.17 -6.36
C LEU A 64 -22.55 11.26 -5.89
N SER A 65 -22.10 12.27 -5.15
CA SER A 65 -22.97 13.32 -4.59
C SER A 65 -23.69 14.11 -5.67
N ASP A 66 -23.10 14.24 -6.86
CA ASP A 66 -23.75 14.91 -7.99
C ASP A 66 -24.95 14.12 -8.52
N VAL A 67 -24.99 12.81 -8.29
CA VAL A 67 -26.08 11.90 -8.67
C VAL A 67 -27.08 11.73 -7.53
N LEU A 68 -26.60 11.60 -6.29
CA LEU A 68 -27.43 11.52 -5.08
C LEU A 68 -27.66 12.93 -4.53
N GLN A 69 -28.71 13.60 -5.00
CA GLN A 69 -29.15 14.92 -4.50
C GLN A 69 -29.59 14.86 -3.03
N GLY A 70 -28.66 14.94 -2.07
CA GLY A 70 -29.00 14.91 -0.64
C GLY A 70 -27.89 15.36 0.32
N GLU A 71 -28.27 15.56 1.60
CA GLU A 71 -27.41 16.00 2.72
C GLU A 71 -26.22 15.07 3.03
N THR A 72 -26.15 13.92 2.37
CA THR A 72 -25.07 12.92 2.47
C THR A 72 -23.68 13.48 2.14
N HIS A 73 -23.60 14.56 1.36
CA HIS A 73 -22.34 15.19 0.97
C HIS A 73 -21.54 15.72 2.18
N ALA A 74 -22.19 16.44 3.09
CA ALA A 74 -21.51 17.02 4.25
C ALA A 74 -20.97 15.93 5.18
N ALA A 75 -21.74 14.87 5.42
CA ALA A 75 -21.31 13.75 6.25
C ALA A 75 -20.10 13.01 5.63
N ALA A 76 -20.14 12.76 4.32
CA ALA A 76 -19.03 12.13 3.59
C ALA A 76 -17.77 13.01 3.60
N GLN A 77 -17.93 14.32 3.47
CA GLN A 77 -16.84 15.29 3.55
C GLN A 77 -16.17 15.27 4.93
N TRP A 78 -16.96 15.32 6.00
CA TRP A 78 -16.44 15.25 7.38
C TRP A 78 -15.75 13.93 7.66
N ALA A 79 -16.30 12.81 7.16
CA ALA A 79 -15.68 11.51 7.29
C ALA A 79 -14.29 11.47 6.62
N LEU A 80 -14.16 11.98 5.40
CA LEU A 80 -12.87 12.06 4.69
C LEU A 80 -11.88 13.04 5.37
N LEU A 81 -12.37 14.16 5.90
CA LEU A 81 -11.54 15.12 6.67
C LEU A 81 -10.97 14.48 7.94
N LEU A 82 -11.76 13.69 8.66
CA LEU A 82 -11.32 13.09 9.92
C LEU A 82 -10.52 11.79 9.73
N ALA A 83 -10.68 11.11 8.60
CA ALA A 83 -10.03 9.82 8.35
C ALA A 83 -8.50 9.89 8.42
N VAL A 84 -7.90 10.78 7.61
CA VAL A 84 -6.45 10.87 7.46
C VAL A 84 -5.75 11.22 8.79
N PRO A 85 -6.18 12.24 9.55
CA PRO A 85 -5.59 12.54 10.85
C PRO A 85 -5.77 11.40 11.87
N ALA A 86 -6.94 10.76 11.90
CA ALA A 86 -7.22 9.66 12.84
C ALA A 86 -6.35 8.43 12.54
N THR A 87 -6.23 8.04 11.28
CA THR A 87 -5.38 6.92 10.85
C THR A 87 -3.90 7.22 11.08
N SER A 88 -3.47 8.45 10.80
CA SER A 88 -2.11 8.88 11.07
C SER A 88 -1.79 8.87 12.56
N ALA A 89 -2.72 9.29 13.44
CA ALA A 89 -2.55 9.21 14.89
C ALA A 89 -2.27 7.77 15.37
N ALA A 90 -2.89 6.77 14.75
CA ALA A 90 -2.62 5.37 15.05
C ALA A 90 -1.17 4.94 14.75
N ALA A 91 -0.41 5.66 13.90
CA ALA A 91 1.03 5.45 13.70
C ALA A 91 1.85 5.76 14.98
N TRP A 92 1.38 6.75 15.74
CA TRP A 92 2.11 7.40 16.81
C TRP A 92 1.73 6.86 18.20
N PHE A 93 0.45 6.55 18.41
CA PHE A 93 -0.03 6.02 19.68
C PHE A 93 0.00 4.49 19.72
N PRO A 94 0.63 3.86 20.74
CA PRO A 94 0.57 2.43 20.92
C PRO A 94 -0.83 2.04 21.44
N ILE A 95 -1.73 1.65 20.53
CA ILE A 95 -3.01 1.02 20.90
C ILE A 95 -2.73 -0.46 21.22
N SER A 96 -2.09 -0.73 22.35
CA SER A 96 -2.04 -2.10 22.90
C SER A 96 -2.96 -2.18 24.10
N ILE A 97 -4.24 -2.41 23.85
CA ILE A 97 -5.18 -2.82 24.88
C ILE A 97 -5.02 -4.34 25.02
N SER A 98 -4.15 -4.79 25.92
CA SER A 98 -4.13 -6.20 26.30
C SER A 98 -5.13 -6.40 27.43
N HIS A 99 -6.16 -7.21 27.21
CA HIS A 99 -7.00 -7.72 28.30
C HIS A 99 -6.12 -8.54 29.24
N ALA A 100 -5.91 -8.03 30.45
CA ALA A 100 -5.44 -8.85 31.56
C ALA A 100 -6.64 -9.62 32.12
N PRO A 101 -6.51 -10.89 32.52
CA PRO A 101 -7.60 -11.70 33.05
C PRO A 101 -8.17 -11.23 34.42
N GLN A 102 -7.82 -10.02 34.88
CA GLN A 102 -8.22 -9.48 36.19
C GLN A 102 -8.89 -8.10 36.14
N GLY A 103 -9.52 -7.72 35.01
CA GLY A 103 -10.39 -6.52 34.98
C GLY A 103 -9.68 -5.16 35.10
N VAL A 104 -8.35 -5.12 35.07
CA VAL A 104 -7.58 -3.87 35.07
C VAL A 104 -7.02 -3.62 33.67
N ILE A 105 -7.50 -2.56 33.02
CA ILE A 105 -6.95 -2.04 31.76
C ILE A 105 -5.54 -1.53 32.06
N ARG A 106 -4.50 -2.29 31.69
CA ARG A 106 -3.11 -1.87 31.86
C ARG A 106 -2.56 -1.36 30.52
N ILE A 107 -2.43 -0.05 30.40
CA ILE A 107 -1.68 0.60 29.32
C ILE A 107 -0.18 0.32 29.56
N LYS A 108 0.37 -0.71 28.91
CA LYS A 108 1.82 -0.94 28.94
C LYS A 108 2.52 0.05 28.01
N SER A 109 3.16 1.06 28.59
CA SER A 109 4.31 1.72 27.95
C SER A 109 5.42 0.69 27.74
N SER A 110 6.01 0.67 26.54
CA SER A 110 6.85 -0.41 26.03
C SER A 110 8.28 -0.46 26.59
N MET A 111 8.50 -0.15 27.86
CA MET A 111 9.80 -0.41 28.50
C MET A 111 9.78 -1.76 29.22
N PRO A 112 10.75 -2.67 28.97
CA PRO A 112 10.94 -3.82 29.83
C PRO A 112 11.33 -3.36 31.24
N PRO A 113 10.87 -4.04 32.31
CA PRO A 113 11.35 -3.75 33.65
C PRO A 113 12.86 -4.03 33.72
N PRO A 114 13.66 -3.18 34.39
CA PRO A 114 15.09 -3.41 34.52
C PRO A 114 15.33 -4.68 35.34
N THR A 115 16.04 -5.65 34.76
CA THR A 115 16.67 -6.75 35.50
C THR A 115 17.96 -6.24 36.15
N PRO A 116 18.30 -6.69 37.36
CA PRO A 116 19.39 -6.12 38.17
C PRO A 116 20.80 -6.23 37.56
N ASP A 117 21.01 -7.13 36.58
CA ASP A 117 22.36 -7.53 36.14
C ASP A 117 22.72 -7.09 34.72
N SER A 118 22.10 -6.04 34.17
CA SER A 118 22.51 -5.48 32.88
C SER A 118 22.66 -3.97 32.94
N PRO A 119 23.85 -3.41 32.66
CA PRO A 119 23.99 -1.96 32.57
C PRO A 119 23.06 -1.46 31.46
N ALA A 120 22.08 -0.64 31.87
CA ALA A 120 21.18 0.02 30.96
C ALA A 120 21.99 0.74 29.88
N PRO A 121 21.62 0.67 28.59
CA PRO A 121 22.14 1.62 27.62
C PRO A 121 21.82 3.00 28.18
N SER A 122 22.83 3.86 28.30
CA SER A 122 22.73 5.22 28.82
C SER A 122 21.78 6.06 27.96
N PHE A 123 20.48 5.88 28.18
CA PHE A 123 19.44 6.72 27.62
C PHE A 123 19.28 7.92 28.55
N SER A 124 19.87 9.04 28.13
CA SER A 124 19.63 10.37 28.69
C SER A 124 18.14 10.58 29.00
N PRO A 125 17.74 10.85 30.26
CA PRO A 125 16.33 10.98 30.67
C PRO A 125 15.58 12.17 30.04
N GLY A 126 16.25 13.04 29.27
CA GLY A 126 15.71 14.29 28.76
C GLY A 126 15.26 14.32 27.30
N SER A 127 15.18 13.20 26.57
CA SER A 127 14.78 13.26 25.16
C SER A 127 13.28 13.61 25.05
N SER A 128 12.96 14.84 24.61
CA SER A 128 11.60 15.28 24.31
C SER A 128 10.84 14.25 23.46
N LEU A 129 9.52 14.14 23.63
CA LEU A 129 8.67 13.30 22.77
C LEU A 129 8.99 13.53 21.29
N LEU A 130 9.22 14.79 20.89
CA LEU A 130 9.63 15.19 19.55
C LEU A 130 10.95 14.53 19.07
N THR A 131 11.98 14.43 19.91
CA THR A 131 13.24 13.76 19.52
C THR A 131 13.10 12.24 19.42
N ARG A 132 12.13 11.63 20.12
CA ARG A 132 11.78 10.20 19.92
C ARG A 132 10.98 9.99 18.64
N LEU A 133 10.03 10.88 18.34
CA LEU A 133 9.22 10.86 17.12
C LEU A 133 10.07 11.10 15.87
N ALA A 134 10.94 12.11 15.90
CA ALA A 134 11.87 12.43 14.81
C ALA A 134 12.83 11.28 14.50
N ARG A 135 13.36 10.60 15.53
CA ARG A 135 14.17 9.39 15.34
C ARG A 135 13.37 8.24 14.71
N ARG A 136 12.10 8.09 15.08
CA ARG A 136 11.22 7.05 14.53
C ARG A 136 10.89 7.29 13.06
N TYR A 137 10.62 8.55 12.71
CA TYR A 137 10.38 8.99 11.34
C TYR A 137 11.64 8.81 10.47
N ARG A 138 12.81 9.25 10.94
CA ARG A 138 14.09 9.17 10.20
C ARG A 138 14.58 7.73 9.95
N ARG A 139 14.16 6.74 10.76
CA ARG A 139 14.68 5.37 10.68
C ARG A 139 13.99 4.49 9.64
N ASN A 140 12.82 4.89 9.15
CA ASN A 140 12.03 4.12 8.19
C ASN A 140 11.68 4.98 6.96
N HIS A 141 12.53 4.90 5.93
CA HIS A 141 12.37 5.68 4.69
C HIS A 141 11.01 5.46 4.01
N MET A 142 10.54 4.22 3.89
CA MET A 142 9.22 3.94 3.29
C MET A 142 8.07 4.55 4.09
N PHE A 143 8.10 4.43 5.43
CA PHE A 143 7.10 5.08 6.28
C PHE A 143 7.10 6.60 6.08
N ALA A 144 8.29 7.22 6.07
CA ALA A 144 8.44 8.65 5.90
C ALA A 144 7.91 9.13 4.53
N ILE A 145 8.25 8.42 3.44
CA ILE A 145 7.79 8.75 2.08
C ILE A 145 6.26 8.70 2.00
N TYR A 146 5.65 7.59 2.43
CA TYR A 146 4.20 7.42 2.33
C TYR A 146 3.44 8.41 3.23
N GLN A 147 3.95 8.68 4.43
CA GLN A 147 3.40 9.73 5.30
C GLN A 147 3.50 11.10 4.64
N SER A 148 4.65 11.48 4.10
CA SER A 148 4.82 12.77 3.43
C SER A 148 3.86 12.93 2.26
N VAL A 149 3.83 11.95 1.35
CA VAL A 149 2.94 12.01 0.18
C VAL A 149 1.48 12.05 0.61
N GLY A 150 1.06 11.20 1.55
CA GLY A 150 -0.30 11.19 2.09
C GLY A 150 -0.69 12.54 2.71
N TRP A 151 0.16 13.12 3.56
CA TRP A 151 -0.10 14.43 4.18
C TRP A 151 -0.10 15.58 3.15
N THR A 152 0.72 15.51 2.10
CA THR A 152 0.68 16.53 1.04
C THR A 152 -0.63 16.50 0.25
N LEU A 153 -1.12 15.30 -0.10
CA LEU A 153 -2.40 15.14 -0.80
C LEU A 153 -3.58 15.54 0.08
N TYR A 154 -3.53 15.18 1.36
CA TYR A 154 -4.54 15.60 2.33
C TYR A 154 -4.53 17.12 2.57
N GLY A 155 -3.34 17.73 2.68
CA GLY A 155 -3.20 19.18 2.82
C GLY A 155 -3.75 19.92 1.60
N LEU A 156 -3.51 19.40 0.39
CA LEU A 156 -4.12 19.92 -0.84
C LEU A 156 -5.66 19.80 -0.78
N PHE A 157 -6.19 18.66 -0.36
CA PHE A 157 -7.64 18.48 -0.18
C PHE A 157 -8.23 19.51 0.79
N VAL A 158 -7.63 19.69 1.97
CA VAL A 158 -8.11 20.66 2.97
C VAL A 158 -8.02 22.09 2.45
N ALA A 159 -6.92 22.46 1.78
CA ALA A 159 -6.76 23.79 1.21
C ALA A 159 -7.84 24.10 0.15
N LEU A 160 -8.16 23.12 -0.70
CA LEU A 160 -9.22 23.23 -1.69
C LEU A 160 -10.61 23.37 -1.03
N GLN A 161 -10.89 22.63 0.04
CA GLN A 161 -12.15 22.76 0.79
C GLN A 161 -12.29 24.14 1.43
N LEU A 162 -11.22 24.65 2.05
CA LEU A 162 -11.24 25.98 2.69
C LEU A 162 -11.41 27.10 1.66
N ALA A 163 -10.76 26.99 0.50
CA ALA A 163 -10.88 27.97 -0.58
C ALA A 163 -12.32 28.07 -1.13
N CYS A 164 -13.10 26.99 -1.08
CA CYS A 164 -14.48 26.97 -1.56
C CYS A 164 -15.52 27.36 -0.49
N PHE A 165 -15.11 27.58 0.76
CA PHE A 165 -16.01 27.98 1.85
C PHE A 165 -16.19 29.50 1.95
N GLU A 166 -15.32 30.31 1.34
CA GLU A 166 -15.28 31.76 1.55
C GLU A 166 -16.25 32.51 0.61
N PRO A 167 -17.36 33.10 1.10
CA PRO A 167 -18.52 33.47 0.28
C PRO A 167 -18.37 34.72 -0.60
N GLN A 168 -17.25 35.45 -0.52
CA GLN A 168 -17.16 36.79 -1.11
C GLN A 168 -16.48 36.87 -2.50
N ASN A 169 -15.81 35.82 -2.98
CA ASN A 169 -15.09 35.85 -4.27
C ASN A 169 -15.32 34.60 -5.17
N VAL A 170 -16.35 33.79 -4.89
CA VAL A 170 -16.41 32.37 -5.29
C VAL A 170 -16.94 32.08 -6.70
N CYS A 171 -17.38 33.08 -7.45
CA CYS A 171 -17.92 32.83 -8.80
C CYS A 171 -16.85 32.60 -9.88
N THR A 172 -15.55 32.66 -9.56
CA THR A 172 -14.48 32.59 -10.58
C THR A 172 -13.37 31.56 -10.33
N LEU A 173 -13.34 30.86 -9.19
CA LEU A 173 -12.34 29.81 -8.98
C LEU A 173 -12.82 28.49 -9.60
N LEU A 174 -12.14 28.07 -10.67
CA LEU A 174 -12.39 26.82 -11.41
C LEU A 174 -12.58 25.62 -10.47
N PHE A 175 -11.82 25.57 -9.36
CA PHE A 175 -11.77 24.47 -8.39
C PHE A 175 -13.00 24.27 -7.50
N CYS A 176 -13.93 25.24 -7.45
CA CYS A 176 -15.16 25.15 -6.67
C CYS A 176 -16.38 24.76 -7.51
N GLN A 177 -16.16 24.37 -8.77
CA GLN A 177 -17.22 23.85 -9.62
C GLN A 177 -17.61 22.41 -9.19
N PRO A 178 -18.92 22.06 -9.28
CA PRO A 178 -19.43 20.75 -8.87
C PRO A 178 -18.65 19.56 -9.45
N GLY A 179 -18.21 19.64 -10.71
CA GLY A 179 -17.48 18.56 -11.37
C GLY A 179 -16.13 18.18 -10.74
N ILE A 180 -15.52 19.05 -9.92
CA ILE A 180 -14.19 18.84 -9.32
C ILE A 180 -14.26 18.13 -7.96
N HIS A 181 -15.46 17.95 -7.40
CA HIS A 181 -15.67 17.27 -6.12
C HIS A 181 -15.13 15.82 -6.18
N SER A 182 -15.30 15.14 -7.33
CA SER A 182 -14.75 13.80 -7.58
C SER A 182 -13.22 13.72 -7.41
N VAL A 183 -12.48 14.73 -7.87
CA VAL A 183 -11.00 14.79 -7.76
C VAL A 183 -10.58 15.06 -6.32
N GLN A 184 -11.31 15.93 -5.61
CA GLN A 184 -11.06 16.21 -4.20
C GLN A 184 -11.25 14.96 -3.33
N ALA A 185 -12.35 14.22 -3.54
CA ALA A 185 -12.57 12.93 -2.89
C ALA A 185 -11.49 11.91 -3.25
N GLY A 186 -11.09 11.84 -4.52
CA GLY A 186 -9.98 10.99 -4.96
C GLY A 186 -8.68 11.29 -4.23
N ALA A 187 -8.30 12.56 -4.09
CA ALA A 187 -7.09 12.98 -3.38
C ALA A 187 -7.13 12.61 -1.89
N ALA A 188 -8.26 12.82 -1.22
CA ALA A 188 -8.45 12.42 0.18
C ALA A 188 -8.38 10.90 0.37
N PHE A 189 -9.00 10.14 -0.54
CA PHE A 189 -8.99 8.68 -0.49
C PHE A 189 -7.60 8.09 -0.78
N ILE A 190 -6.88 8.64 -1.77
CA ILE A 190 -5.47 8.28 -2.03
C ILE A 190 -4.62 8.57 -0.78
N ALA A 191 -4.79 9.75 -0.18
CA ALA A 191 -4.06 10.11 1.04
C ALA A 191 -4.30 9.08 2.14
N GLU A 192 -5.55 8.72 2.41
CA GLU A 192 -5.90 7.72 3.41
C GLU A 192 -5.24 6.37 3.14
N VAL A 193 -5.34 5.84 1.93
CA VAL A 193 -4.74 4.55 1.59
C VAL A 193 -3.22 4.58 1.76
N LEU A 194 -2.55 5.67 1.38
CA LEU A 194 -1.11 5.84 1.59
C LEU A 194 -0.76 5.92 3.08
N ILE A 195 -1.58 6.58 3.91
CA ILE A 195 -1.37 6.61 5.36
C ILE A 195 -1.57 5.23 5.98
N ILE A 196 -2.63 4.49 5.63
CA ILE A 196 -2.81 3.10 6.10
C ILE A 196 -1.60 2.24 5.71
N SER A 197 -1.20 2.31 4.45
CA SER A 197 -0.04 1.62 3.88
C SER A 197 1.24 1.95 4.67
N SER A 198 1.46 3.22 5.01
CA SER A 198 2.59 3.63 5.86
C SER A 198 2.54 2.97 7.25
N VAL A 199 1.37 2.87 7.88
CA VAL A 199 1.20 2.26 9.20
C VAL A 199 1.52 0.77 9.16
N LEU A 200 1.08 0.08 8.11
CA LEU A 200 1.37 -1.33 7.84
C LEU A 200 2.88 -1.59 7.73
N THR A 201 3.65 -0.68 7.13
CA THR A 201 5.12 -0.81 7.10
C THR A 201 5.76 -0.79 8.50
N LEU A 202 5.19 -0.01 9.43
CA LEU A 202 5.66 0.03 10.81
C LEU A 202 5.33 -1.25 11.56
N GLU A 203 4.16 -1.83 11.31
CA GLU A 203 3.71 -3.07 11.99
C GLU A 203 4.64 -4.22 11.68
N ARG A 204 4.92 -4.42 10.39
CA ARG A 204 5.82 -5.48 9.91
C ARG A 204 7.19 -5.44 10.58
N ARG A 205 7.75 -4.24 10.76
CA ARG A 205 9.10 -4.09 11.35
C ARG A 205 9.12 -4.25 12.87
N ARG A 206 8.00 -3.96 13.55
CA ARG A 206 7.91 -4.02 15.02
C ARG A 206 7.93 -5.45 15.56
N ASP A 207 7.40 -6.39 14.77
CA ASP A 207 7.18 -7.78 15.17
C ASP A 207 8.13 -8.79 14.51
N ARG A 208 9.32 -8.36 14.06
CA ARG A 208 10.35 -9.26 13.48
C ARG A 208 10.70 -10.46 14.38
N ASN A 209 10.46 -10.35 15.69
CA ASN A 209 10.70 -11.41 16.68
C ASN A 209 9.45 -12.22 17.09
N ARG A 210 8.23 -11.88 16.61
CA ARG A 210 6.97 -12.58 16.95
C ARG A 210 6.13 -12.86 15.70
N GLN A 211 6.23 -14.10 15.21
CA GLN A 211 5.28 -14.85 14.39
C GLN A 211 5.05 -14.44 12.92
N ARG A 212 5.41 -15.36 12.00
CA ARG A 212 5.14 -15.34 10.54
C ARG A 212 3.68 -15.04 10.14
N ARG A 213 2.69 -15.30 11.01
CA ARG A 213 1.26 -15.10 10.70
C ARG A 213 0.86 -13.63 10.60
N LYS A 214 1.50 -12.73 11.34
CA LYS A 214 1.20 -11.29 11.28
C LYS A 214 1.60 -10.66 9.95
N ASP A 215 2.68 -11.16 9.34
CA ASP A 215 3.14 -10.67 8.04
C ASP A 215 2.12 -10.93 6.93
N ARG A 216 1.44 -12.09 6.95
CA ARG A 216 0.41 -12.43 5.96
C ARG A 216 -0.80 -11.49 6.04
N PHE A 217 -1.25 -11.17 7.25
CA PHE A 217 -2.35 -10.21 7.45
C PHE A 217 -1.98 -8.81 6.94
N VAL A 218 -0.78 -8.32 7.22
CA VAL A 218 -0.32 -6.99 6.78
C VAL A 218 -0.31 -6.89 5.24
N VAL A 219 0.10 -7.96 4.56
CA VAL A 219 0.06 -8.05 3.08
C VAL A 219 -1.38 -8.13 2.57
N GLN A 220 -2.23 -8.97 3.17
CA GLN A 220 -3.64 -9.11 2.80
C GLN A 220 -4.39 -7.78 2.94
N LEU A 221 -4.18 -7.05 4.04
CA LEU A 221 -4.80 -5.76 4.28
C LEU A 221 -4.30 -4.69 3.29
N ASN A 222 -3.01 -4.69 2.95
CA ASN A 222 -2.48 -3.81 1.91
C ASN A 222 -3.13 -4.08 0.55
N ASN A 223 -3.23 -5.36 0.16
CA ASN A 223 -3.87 -5.75 -1.10
C ASN A 223 -5.36 -5.40 -1.10
N PHE A 224 -6.06 -5.60 0.03
CA PHE A 224 -7.45 -5.19 0.18
C PHE A 224 -7.63 -3.69 -0.06
N ASN A 225 -6.78 -2.85 0.53
CA ASN A 225 -6.83 -1.40 0.30
C ASN A 225 -6.58 -1.03 -1.17
N ASN A 226 -5.67 -1.73 -1.86
CA ASN A 226 -5.43 -1.49 -3.28
C ASN A 226 -6.59 -1.97 -4.16
N MET A 227 -7.31 -3.01 -3.75
CA MET A 227 -8.58 -3.39 -4.40
C MET A 227 -9.66 -2.33 -4.19
N LEU A 228 -9.72 -1.65 -3.04
CA LEU A 228 -10.64 -0.52 -2.84
C LEU A 228 -10.27 0.66 -3.76
N LEU A 229 -8.98 0.96 -3.94
CA LEU A 229 -8.53 1.94 -4.94
C LEU A 229 -8.96 1.55 -6.35
N LEU A 230 -8.81 0.28 -6.73
CA LEU A 230 -9.23 -0.26 -8.02
C LEU A 230 -10.74 -0.10 -8.25
N VAL A 231 -11.56 -0.51 -7.28
CA VAL A 231 -13.02 -0.36 -7.36
C VAL A 231 -13.39 1.13 -7.45
N GLY A 232 -12.79 1.99 -6.62
CA GLY A 232 -13.02 3.43 -6.67
C GLY A 232 -12.62 4.06 -8.01
N ALA A 233 -11.52 3.61 -8.60
CA ALA A 233 -11.06 4.04 -9.92
C ALA A 233 -12.03 3.64 -11.03
N THR A 234 -12.56 2.41 -10.99
CA THR A 234 -13.59 1.95 -11.94
C THR A 234 -14.89 2.71 -11.79
N LEU A 235 -15.31 3.03 -10.55
CA LEU A 235 -16.50 3.86 -10.31
C LEU A 235 -16.32 5.25 -10.91
N LEU A 236 -15.17 5.91 -10.69
CA LEU A 236 -14.90 7.22 -11.30
C LEU A 236 -14.77 7.16 -12.83
N ALA A 237 -14.24 6.07 -13.38
CA ALA A 237 -14.19 5.86 -14.83
C ALA A 237 -15.61 5.79 -15.42
N LEU A 238 -16.50 5.03 -14.77
CA LEU A 238 -17.90 4.92 -15.15
C LEU A 238 -18.61 6.27 -14.99
N VAL A 239 -18.40 6.99 -13.89
CA VAL A 239 -18.94 8.35 -13.71
C VAL A 239 -18.48 9.26 -14.86
N SER A 240 -17.20 9.22 -15.23
CA SER A 240 -16.66 10.04 -16.34
C SER A 240 -17.37 9.80 -17.67
N GLU A 241 -17.75 8.55 -18.00
CA GLU A 241 -18.49 8.21 -19.22
C GLU A 241 -20.00 8.49 -19.10
N TYR A 242 -20.61 8.12 -17.98
CA TYR A 242 -22.06 8.13 -17.79
C TYR A 242 -22.62 9.47 -17.28
N SER A 243 -21.78 10.42 -16.84
CA SER A 243 -22.21 11.79 -16.51
C SER A 243 -22.92 12.50 -17.67
N ARG A 244 -22.76 12.04 -18.91
CA ARG A 244 -23.51 12.55 -20.07
C ARG A 244 -25.01 12.22 -20.02
N ALA A 245 -25.41 11.14 -19.34
CA ALA A 245 -26.80 10.66 -19.33
C ALA A 245 -27.72 11.45 -18.38
N PHE A 246 -27.15 12.21 -17.44
CA PHE A 246 -27.91 13.02 -16.48
C PHE A 246 -27.76 14.50 -16.83
N PRO A 247 -28.75 15.10 -17.54
CA PRO A 247 -28.70 16.52 -17.82
C PRO A 247 -28.78 17.31 -16.52
N ASN A 248 -27.84 18.24 -16.32
CA ASN A 248 -27.98 19.24 -15.27
C ASN A 248 -29.25 20.06 -15.53
N PRO A 249 -30.12 20.27 -14.53
CA PRO A 249 -31.36 21.04 -14.68
C PRO A 249 -31.12 22.52 -15.06
N SER A 250 -29.88 22.99 -14.99
CA SER A 250 -29.46 24.37 -15.27
C SER A 250 -29.08 24.65 -16.73
N GLY A 251 -29.15 23.67 -17.64
CA GLY A 251 -29.01 23.91 -19.09
C GLY A 251 -27.61 24.33 -19.57
N SER A 252 -26.57 24.22 -18.74
CA SER A 252 -25.18 24.40 -19.19
C SER A 252 -24.69 23.14 -19.93
N SER A 253 -23.90 23.35 -20.98
CA SER A 253 -23.40 22.30 -21.89
C SER A 253 -22.74 21.14 -21.12
N VAL A 254 -23.39 19.97 -21.19
CA VAL A 254 -23.00 18.74 -20.49
C VAL A 254 -21.83 18.09 -21.23
N GLY A 255 -20.60 18.40 -20.81
CA GLY A 255 -19.39 17.71 -21.24
C GLY A 255 -19.05 16.54 -20.30
N TYR A 256 -18.29 15.56 -20.81
CA TYR A 256 -17.74 14.46 -19.99
C TYR A 256 -16.95 15.00 -18.79
N SER A 257 -17.05 14.33 -17.63
CA SER A 257 -16.31 14.74 -16.43
C SER A 257 -14.84 14.33 -16.56
N MET A 258 -14.02 15.24 -17.09
CA MET A 258 -12.56 15.08 -17.19
C MET A 258 -11.93 14.92 -15.80
N ALA A 259 -12.48 15.61 -14.80
CA ALA A 259 -12.09 15.52 -13.41
C ALA A 259 -12.24 14.07 -12.89
N ALA A 260 -13.39 13.42 -13.12
CA ALA A 260 -13.59 12.02 -12.74
C ALA A 260 -12.62 11.08 -13.49
N GLY A 261 -12.38 11.32 -14.78
CA GLY A 261 -11.42 10.53 -15.57
C GLY A 261 -9.96 10.66 -15.09
N LEU A 262 -9.53 11.86 -14.68
CA LEU A 262 -8.23 12.11 -14.07
C LEU A 262 -8.12 11.48 -12.68
N GLY A 263 -9.17 11.60 -11.85
CA GLY A 263 -9.24 10.96 -10.54
C GLY A 263 -9.17 9.44 -10.63
N SER A 264 -9.87 8.84 -11.61
CA SER A 264 -9.80 7.42 -11.92
C SER A 264 -8.37 6.98 -12.25
N LEU A 265 -7.69 7.70 -13.16
CA LEU A 265 -6.30 7.39 -13.53
C LEU A 265 -5.37 7.49 -12.32
N ALA A 266 -5.52 8.52 -11.48
CA ALA A 266 -4.71 8.71 -10.28
C ALA A 266 -4.89 7.55 -9.28
N LEU A 267 -6.12 7.06 -9.10
CA LEU A 267 -6.41 5.90 -8.25
C LEU A 267 -5.78 4.61 -8.81
N PHE A 268 -5.87 4.35 -10.12
CA PHE A 268 -5.23 3.19 -10.75
C PHE A 268 -3.71 3.22 -10.63
N VAL A 269 -3.09 4.37 -10.90
CA VAL A 269 -1.64 4.56 -10.75
C VAL A 269 -1.22 4.33 -9.29
N THR A 270 -1.97 4.87 -8.33
CA THR A 270 -1.69 4.69 -6.91
C THR A 270 -1.81 3.22 -6.50
N ALA A 271 -2.87 2.52 -6.92
CA ALA A 271 -3.09 1.11 -6.60
C ALA A 271 -1.91 0.26 -7.07
N LEU A 272 -1.53 0.39 -8.35
CA LEU A 272 -0.46 -0.41 -8.94
C LEU A 272 0.90 -0.11 -8.31
N LEU A 273 1.24 1.16 -8.11
CA LEU A 273 2.51 1.54 -7.49
C LEU A 273 2.58 1.13 -6.02
N ASN A 274 1.46 1.18 -5.29
CA ASN A 274 1.42 0.72 -3.90
C ASN A 274 1.51 -0.81 -3.82
N THR A 275 0.85 -1.55 -4.71
CA THR A 275 0.98 -3.01 -4.80
C THR A 275 2.40 -3.40 -5.17
N TYR A 276 2.94 -2.88 -6.26
CA TYR A 276 4.30 -3.20 -6.68
C TYR A 276 5.34 -2.76 -5.65
N GLY A 277 5.34 -1.49 -5.26
CA GLY A 277 6.34 -0.93 -4.36
C GLY A 277 6.20 -1.48 -2.95
N LEU A 278 5.08 -1.18 -2.29
CA LEU A 278 4.89 -1.53 -0.88
C LEU A 278 4.48 -2.98 -0.68
N GLY A 279 3.58 -3.50 -1.50
CA GLY A 279 3.23 -4.92 -1.45
C GLY A 279 4.45 -5.82 -1.64
N GLY A 280 5.37 -5.45 -2.54
CA GLY A 280 6.65 -6.14 -2.70
C GLY A 280 7.55 -6.06 -1.48
N VAL A 281 7.65 -4.88 -0.85
CA VAL A 281 8.34 -4.75 0.44
C VAL A 281 7.67 -5.65 1.48
N LEU A 282 6.36 -5.54 1.69
CA LEU A 282 5.60 -6.25 2.73
C LEU A 282 5.55 -7.78 2.53
N SER A 283 5.54 -8.26 1.29
CA SER A 283 5.48 -9.68 0.97
C SER A 283 6.82 -10.39 1.18
N THR A 284 7.93 -9.73 0.84
CA THR A 284 9.23 -10.41 0.72
C THR A 284 10.10 -10.28 1.98
N LYS A 285 10.54 -11.40 2.55
CA LYS A 285 11.19 -11.43 3.88
C LYS A 285 12.53 -10.69 3.98
N ASP A 286 13.25 -10.48 2.88
CA ASP A 286 14.40 -9.55 2.75
C ASP A 286 14.95 -9.65 1.30
N GLY A 287 14.88 -8.56 0.52
CA GLY A 287 15.48 -8.50 -0.84
C GLY A 287 14.64 -7.85 -1.94
N TRP A 288 13.51 -7.21 -1.62
CA TRP A 288 12.78 -6.41 -2.61
C TRP A 288 13.57 -5.15 -2.98
N ASN A 289 13.82 -4.98 -4.27
CA ASN A 289 14.27 -3.74 -4.85
C ASN A 289 13.19 -3.21 -5.78
N PHE A 290 12.94 -1.89 -5.75
CA PHE A 290 11.92 -1.28 -6.60
C PHE A 290 12.25 -1.46 -8.08
N TYR A 291 13.52 -1.41 -8.45
CA TYR A 291 13.99 -1.67 -9.80
C TYR A 291 14.74 -3.00 -9.84
N GLN A 292 14.12 -4.02 -10.43
CA GLN A 292 14.69 -5.37 -10.51
C GLN A 292 14.30 -6.08 -11.82
N PRO A 293 14.78 -5.61 -12.98
CA PRO A 293 14.45 -6.20 -14.26
C PRO A 293 14.90 -7.67 -14.32
N PHE A 294 13.99 -8.56 -14.73
CA PHE A 294 14.24 -10.00 -14.92
C PHE A 294 14.71 -10.78 -13.67
N MET A 295 14.65 -10.19 -12.49
CA MET A 295 14.94 -10.87 -11.21
C MET A 295 13.62 -11.37 -10.59
N GLY A 296 13.66 -12.37 -9.70
CA GLY A 296 12.46 -12.87 -9.01
C GLY A 296 11.91 -14.22 -9.52
N GLY A 297 12.51 -14.81 -10.55
CA GLY A 297 12.11 -16.09 -11.16
C GLY A 297 11.23 -15.94 -12.41
N ALA A 298 11.22 -16.96 -13.30
CA ALA A 298 10.56 -16.86 -14.60
C ALA A 298 9.04 -16.59 -14.52
N ARG A 299 8.34 -17.21 -13.56
CA ARG A 299 6.91 -16.98 -13.32
C ARG A 299 6.63 -15.53 -12.89
N PHE A 300 7.43 -15.00 -11.94
CA PHE A 300 7.35 -13.60 -11.52
C PHE A 300 7.54 -12.64 -12.70
N VAL A 301 8.58 -12.86 -13.50
CA VAL A 301 8.89 -12.02 -14.66
C VAL A 301 7.75 -12.07 -15.69
N LEU A 302 7.12 -13.21 -15.90
CA LEU A 302 5.98 -13.35 -16.80
C LEU A 302 4.79 -12.50 -16.32
N PHE A 303 4.39 -12.65 -15.05
CA PHE A 303 3.31 -11.84 -14.48
C PHE A 303 3.61 -10.34 -14.53
N GLN A 304 4.84 -9.95 -14.20
CA GLN A 304 5.27 -8.55 -14.28
C GLN A 304 5.15 -8.01 -15.71
N LYS A 305 5.64 -8.76 -16.72
CA LYS A 305 5.50 -8.34 -18.12
C LYS A 305 4.04 -8.13 -18.49
N VAL A 306 3.18 -9.12 -18.24
CA VAL A 306 1.74 -9.04 -18.54
C VAL A 306 1.11 -7.84 -17.83
N SER A 307 1.35 -7.69 -16.52
CA SER A 307 0.80 -6.59 -15.73
C SER A 307 1.21 -5.22 -16.24
N TRP A 308 2.50 -4.98 -16.50
CA TRP A 308 2.97 -3.70 -17.02
C TRP A 308 2.47 -3.43 -18.43
N THR A 309 2.33 -4.46 -19.28
CA THR A 309 1.74 -4.29 -20.62
C THR A 309 0.25 -3.93 -20.55
N CYS A 310 -0.53 -4.60 -19.72
CA CYS A 310 -1.95 -4.26 -19.52
C CYS A 310 -2.08 -2.86 -18.92
N PHE A 311 -1.26 -2.51 -17.93
CA PHE A 311 -1.27 -1.17 -17.34
C PHE A 311 -0.92 -0.08 -18.36
N GLY A 312 0.10 -0.32 -19.19
CA GLY A 312 0.48 0.59 -20.28
C GLY A 312 -0.64 0.76 -21.31
N ALA A 313 -1.28 -0.33 -21.72
CA ALA A 313 -2.40 -0.30 -22.65
C ALA A 313 -3.61 0.46 -22.07
N GLY A 314 -3.99 0.18 -20.82
CA GLY A 314 -5.06 0.89 -20.12
C GLY A 314 -4.77 2.39 -19.97
N THR A 315 -3.53 2.74 -19.60
CA THR A 315 -3.07 4.13 -19.49
C THR A 315 -3.12 4.83 -20.84
N ALA A 316 -2.64 4.19 -21.91
CA ALA A 316 -2.69 4.76 -23.25
C ALA A 316 -4.13 5.02 -23.70
N LEU A 317 -5.04 4.06 -23.50
CA LEU A 317 -6.47 4.21 -23.84
C LEU A 317 -7.12 5.35 -23.04
N GLN A 318 -6.88 5.42 -21.73
CA GLN A 318 -7.45 6.46 -20.88
C GLN A 318 -6.88 7.85 -21.20
N LEU A 319 -5.58 7.96 -21.49
CA LEU A 319 -4.98 9.23 -21.93
C LEU A 319 -5.51 9.66 -23.30
N LEU A 320 -5.65 8.73 -24.25
CA LEU A 320 -6.25 9.02 -25.55
C LEU A 320 -7.69 9.51 -25.40
N TYR A 321 -8.48 8.90 -24.51
CA TYR A 321 -9.82 9.36 -24.18
C TYR A 321 -9.79 10.79 -23.62
N LEU A 322 -8.97 11.07 -22.60
CA LEU A 322 -8.86 12.40 -22.01
C LEU A 322 -8.38 13.46 -23.02
N ILE A 323 -7.42 13.13 -23.88
CA ILE A 323 -6.92 14.03 -24.92
C ILE A 323 -8.02 14.30 -25.96
N SER A 324 -8.80 13.29 -26.34
CA SER A 324 -9.90 13.46 -27.29
C SER A 324 -10.96 14.42 -26.77
N LEU A 325 -11.24 14.38 -25.46
CA LEU A 325 -12.15 15.33 -24.81
C LEU A 325 -11.65 16.78 -24.86
N VAL A 326 -10.32 16.99 -24.83
CA VAL A 326 -9.70 18.32 -24.82
C VAL A 326 -9.51 18.88 -26.24
N VAL A 327 -9.05 18.04 -27.17
CA VAL A 327 -8.48 18.50 -28.45
C VAL A 327 -9.46 18.43 -29.60
N VAL A 328 -10.32 17.41 -29.64
CA VAL A 328 -11.07 17.09 -30.86
C VAL A 328 -12.59 17.22 -30.69
N GLU A 329 -13.08 17.43 -29.46
CA GLU A 329 -14.53 17.37 -29.12
C GLU A 329 -15.25 16.15 -29.72
N LEU A 330 -14.49 15.11 -30.11
CA LEU A 330 -15.04 13.92 -30.73
C LEU A 330 -15.67 13.07 -29.64
N GLU A 331 -16.89 12.64 -29.91
CA GLU A 331 -17.59 11.61 -29.15
C GLU A 331 -16.81 10.31 -29.30
N LEU A 332 -15.84 10.08 -28.41
CA LEU A 332 -15.12 8.82 -28.38
C LEU A 332 -16.12 7.70 -28.07
N PHE A 333 -15.88 6.53 -28.66
CA PHE A 333 -16.72 5.33 -28.51
C PHE A 333 -17.11 5.08 -27.04
N MET A 334 -18.42 4.92 -26.79
CA MET A 334 -18.91 4.50 -25.48
C MET A 334 -18.23 3.18 -25.06
N GLY A 335 -17.70 3.14 -23.85
CA GLY A 335 -17.03 1.97 -23.28
C GLY A 335 -15.50 1.98 -23.38
N ALA A 336 -14.87 3.04 -23.90
CA ALA A 336 -13.41 3.16 -23.92
C ALA A 336 -12.79 3.12 -22.51
N MET A 337 -13.41 3.79 -21.53
CA MET A 337 -12.99 3.77 -20.13
C MET A 337 -13.29 2.43 -19.46
N ALA A 338 -14.37 1.75 -19.85
CA ALA A 338 -14.65 0.39 -19.37
C ALA A 338 -13.56 -0.60 -19.84
N VAL A 339 -13.14 -0.51 -21.11
CA VAL A 339 -12.04 -1.30 -21.65
C VAL A 339 -10.72 -0.94 -20.95
N ALA A 340 -10.39 0.34 -20.80
CA ALA A 340 -9.21 0.78 -20.05
C ALA A 340 -9.22 0.25 -18.60
N GLY A 341 -10.36 0.36 -17.91
CA GLY A 341 -10.59 -0.19 -16.57
C GLY A 341 -10.34 -1.69 -16.50
N SER A 342 -10.78 -2.46 -17.49
CA SER A 342 -10.53 -3.91 -17.54
C SER A 342 -9.04 -4.24 -17.62
N PHE A 343 -8.27 -3.48 -18.43
CA PHE A 343 -6.82 -3.64 -18.49
C PHE A 343 -6.15 -3.30 -17.15
N PHE A 344 -6.62 -2.27 -16.45
CA PHE A 344 -6.11 -1.94 -15.11
C PHE A 344 -6.43 -3.03 -14.08
N VAL A 345 -7.62 -3.62 -14.11
CA VAL A 345 -7.99 -4.74 -13.23
C VAL A 345 -7.07 -5.94 -13.48
N VAL A 346 -6.85 -6.31 -14.74
CA VAL A 346 -5.93 -7.40 -15.10
C VAL A 346 -4.50 -7.08 -14.66
N ALA A 347 -4.07 -5.83 -14.84
CA ALA A 347 -2.75 -5.39 -14.41
C ALA A 347 -2.55 -5.53 -12.90
N GLU A 348 -3.52 -5.08 -12.11
CA GLU A 348 -3.47 -5.10 -10.65
C GLU A 348 -3.50 -6.52 -10.09
N ILE A 349 -4.43 -7.36 -10.58
CA ILE A 349 -4.50 -8.77 -10.17
C ILE A 349 -3.20 -9.49 -10.53
N GLY A 350 -2.70 -9.31 -11.76
CA GLY A 350 -1.42 -9.88 -12.16
C GLY A 350 -0.25 -9.38 -11.30
N MET A 351 -0.31 -8.13 -10.85
CA MET A 351 0.71 -7.54 -9.99
C MET A 351 0.70 -8.19 -8.60
N MET A 352 -0.48 -8.33 -7.99
CA MET A 352 -0.65 -9.05 -6.72
C MET A 352 -0.19 -10.51 -6.83
N MET A 353 -0.56 -11.21 -7.90
CA MET A 353 -0.16 -12.59 -8.16
C MET A 353 1.36 -12.71 -8.35
N SER A 354 2.00 -11.73 -8.99
CA SER A 354 3.46 -11.72 -9.15
C SER A 354 4.16 -11.77 -7.79
N LEU A 355 3.66 -11.05 -6.79
CA LEU A 355 4.28 -10.99 -5.46
C LEU A 355 4.22 -12.31 -4.70
N LEU A 356 3.24 -13.17 -5.00
CA LEU A 356 3.12 -14.50 -4.41
C LEU A 356 4.16 -15.47 -4.98
N VAL A 357 4.55 -15.30 -6.24
CA VAL A 357 5.50 -16.19 -6.93
C VAL A 357 6.94 -15.67 -6.91
N PHE A 358 7.21 -14.54 -6.24
CA PHE A 358 8.54 -13.95 -6.16
C PHE A 358 9.52 -14.87 -5.43
N LYS A 359 10.59 -15.28 -6.12
CA LYS A 359 11.71 -16.03 -5.54
C LYS A 359 12.95 -15.16 -5.50
N LYS A 360 13.52 -14.99 -4.30
CA LYS A 360 14.82 -14.34 -4.16
C LYS A 360 15.87 -15.12 -4.95
N ALA A 361 16.70 -14.42 -5.72
CA ALA A 361 17.89 -15.03 -6.29
C ALA A 361 18.84 -15.42 -5.15
N THR A 362 18.85 -16.71 -4.79
CA THR A 362 19.92 -17.27 -3.96
C THR A 362 21.16 -17.37 -4.84
N TRP A 363 22.07 -16.41 -4.70
CA TRP A 363 23.42 -16.58 -5.22
C TRP A 363 24.01 -17.82 -4.55
N SER A 364 24.15 -18.91 -5.30
CA SER A 364 24.76 -20.14 -4.79
C SER A 364 26.27 -19.91 -4.73
N PRO A 365 26.90 -19.94 -3.55
CA PRO A 365 28.34 -19.69 -3.40
C PRO A 365 29.23 -20.68 -4.16
N LYS A 366 28.66 -21.78 -4.68
CA LYS A 366 29.38 -22.78 -5.48
C LYS A 366 29.93 -22.26 -6.82
N ILE A 367 29.39 -21.15 -7.36
CA ILE A 367 29.93 -20.57 -8.62
C ILE A 367 31.16 -19.69 -8.33
N GLY A 368 31.26 -19.09 -7.14
CA GLY A 368 32.45 -18.34 -6.74
C GLY A 368 33.66 -19.24 -6.43
N GLU A 369 33.41 -20.44 -5.91
CA GLU A 369 34.47 -21.40 -5.58
C GLU A 369 35.00 -22.14 -6.82
N GLN A 370 34.20 -22.30 -7.88
CA GLN A 370 34.68 -22.83 -9.18
C GLN A 370 35.44 -21.78 -10.01
N ALA A 371 35.16 -20.49 -9.84
CA ALA A 371 35.89 -19.41 -10.51
C ALA A 371 37.27 -19.16 -9.88
N ASN A 372 37.41 -19.33 -8.55
CA ASN A 372 38.69 -19.16 -7.85
C ASN A 372 39.61 -20.39 -7.92
N ASN A 373 39.09 -21.56 -8.31
CA ASN A 373 39.90 -22.77 -8.53
C ASN A 373 40.30 -22.97 -10.01
N ALA A 374 39.98 -22.00 -10.87
CA ALA A 374 40.34 -21.98 -12.29
C ALA A 374 41.39 -20.89 -12.64
N LEU A 375 41.94 -20.23 -11.60
CA LEU A 375 43.12 -19.36 -11.61
C LEU A 375 44.18 -20.03 -10.73
#